data_AF-A0A8K0KBE4-F1
#
_entry.id   AF-A0A8K0KBE4-F1
#
_cell.length_a   1.000
_cell.length_b   1.000
_cell.length_c   1.000
_cell.angle_alpha   90.00
_cell.angle_beta   90.00
_cell.angle_gamma   90.00
#
_symmetry.space_group_name_H-M   'P 1'
#
loop_
_entity.id
_entity.type
_entity.pdbx_description
1 polymer ?
#
loop_
_entity_poly.entity_id
_entity_poly.type
_entity_poly.pdbx_seq_one_letter_code
_entity_poly.pdbx_strand_id
1 'polypeptide(L)'
;MKNRMARLEDKSFVSEEHPSVTLRNLAKKWGVDVESDEFVKNMDDQDPLRDYRAKFCYPKMKDLPHTDLEQVHPEDDCIYLNGNSLGLKPKSADAKMLEALNAWGTL
;
A
#
# COMPACT_ATOMS: atom_id res chain seq x y z
N MET A 1 33.79 -34.09 -32.32
CA MET A 1 33.98 -33.34 -31.05
C MET A 1 32.60 -33.05 -30.48
N LYS A 2 32.34 -33.53 -29.26
CA LYS A 2 31.04 -33.43 -28.56
C LYS A 2 30.83 -32.00 -28.08
N ASN A 3 29.88 -31.26 -28.66
CA ASN A 3 29.47 -29.97 -28.11
C ASN A 3 28.56 -30.20 -26.90
N ARG A 4 29.18 -30.19 -25.72
CA ARG A 4 28.53 -29.96 -24.44
C ARG A 4 28.01 -28.53 -24.40
N MET A 5 26.70 -28.35 -24.46
CA MET A 5 25.98 -27.34 -23.68
C MET A 5 24.57 -27.91 -23.49
N ALA A 6 24.40 -28.68 -22.42
CA ALA A 6 23.09 -29.02 -21.92
C ALA A 6 22.39 -27.70 -21.57
N ARG A 7 21.38 -27.36 -22.37
CA ARG A 7 20.46 -26.25 -22.09
C ARG A 7 19.80 -26.59 -20.77
N LEU A 8 20.09 -25.79 -19.74
CA LEU A 8 19.42 -25.88 -18.45
C LEU A 8 17.91 -25.79 -18.71
N GLU A 9 17.24 -26.89 -18.41
CA GLU A 9 15.79 -27.05 -18.54
C GLU A 9 15.10 -26.06 -17.61
N ASP A 10 14.30 -25.20 -18.25
CA ASP A 10 13.01 -24.69 -17.79
C ASP A 10 12.80 -24.64 -16.27
N LYS A 11 13.27 -23.56 -15.64
CA LYS A 11 12.57 -23.04 -14.46
C LYS A 11 11.32 -22.37 -15.00
N SER A 12 10.19 -23.07 -14.90
CA SER A 12 8.86 -22.56 -15.21
C SER A 12 8.71 -21.13 -14.70
N PHE A 13 8.84 -20.17 -15.61
CA PHE A 13 8.36 -18.83 -15.40
C PHE A 13 6.84 -18.97 -15.35
N VAL A 14 6.27 -19.07 -14.15
CA VAL A 14 4.83 -18.93 -13.97
C VAL A 14 4.54 -17.54 -14.51
N SER A 15 3.93 -17.46 -15.69
CA SER A 15 3.44 -16.18 -16.18
C SER A 15 2.42 -15.71 -15.15
N GLU A 16 2.82 -14.75 -14.32
CA GLU A 16 1.92 -14.18 -13.33
C GLU A 16 0.68 -13.69 -14.08
N GLU A 17 -0.49 -14.18 -13.65
CA GLU A 17 -1.76 -13.79 -14.24
C GLU A 17 -1.88 -12.27 -14.14
N HIS A 18 -2.19 -11.61 -15.26
CA HIS A 18 -2.28 -10.15 -15.28
C HIS A 18 -3.32 -9.69 -14.22
N PRO A 19 -3.04 -8.67 -13.38
CA PRO A 19 -3.91 -8.29 -12.27
C PRO A 19 -5.37 -8.06 -12.67
N SER A 20 -5.61 -7.52 -13.86
CA SER A 20 -6.98 -7.31 -14.37
C SER A 20 -7.79 -8.61 -14.54
N VAL A 21 -7.15 -9.74 -14.83
CA VAL A 21 -7.82 -11.05 -14.88
C VAL A 21 -8.13 -11.52 -13.46
N THR A 22 -7.17 -11.43 -12.56
CA THR A 22 -7.35 -11.78 -11.13
C THR A 22 -8.47 -10.97 -10.49
N LEU A 23 -8.51 -9.65 -10.68
CA LEU A 23 -9.56 -8.77 -10.15
C LEU A 23 -10.95 -9.15 -10.70
N ARG A 24 -11.06 -9.42 -12.01
CA ARG A 24 -12.33 -9.88 -12.61
C ARG A 24 -12.77 -11.24 -12.10
N ASN A 25 -11.83 -12.15 -11.84
CA ASN A 25 -12.13 -13.46 -11.26
C ASN A 25 -12.61 -13.33 -9.81
N LEU A 26 -12.01 -12.44 -9.01
CA LEU A 26 -12.46 -12.11 -7.66
C LEU A 26 -13.87 -11.51 -7.68
N ALA A 27 -14.13 -10.54 -8.56
CA ALA A 27 -15.45 -9.93 -8.71
C ALA A 27 -16.54 -10.98 -9.02
N LYS A 28 -16.26 -11.88 -9.99
CA LYS A 28 -17.15 -13.02 -10.29
C LYS A 28 -17.32 -13.96 -9.10
N LYS A 29 -16.25 -14.27 -8.37
CA LYS A 29 -16.28 -15.14 -7.18
C LYS A 29 -17.16 -14.55 -6.07
N TRP A 30 -17.12 -13.24 -5.88
CA TRP A 30 -17.92 -12.54 -4.87
C TRP A 30 -19.31 -12.15 -5.38
N GLY A 31 -19.59 -12.29 -6.69
CA GLY A 31 -20.89 -11.98 -7.28
C GLY A 31 -21.16 -10.48 -7.38
N VAL A 32 -20.12 -9.65 -7.44
CA VAL A 32 -20.19 -8.18 -7.48
C VAL A 32 -19.59 -7.64 -8.77
N ASP A 33 -19.94 -6.40 -9.13
CA ASP A 33 -19.29 -5.71 -10.25
C ASP A 33 -17.89 -5.22 -9.85
N VAL A 34 -16.92 -5.32 -10.77
CA VAL A 34 -15.51 -4.99 -10.48
C VAL A 34 -15.27 -3.50 -10.23
N GLU A 35 -16.16 -2.63 -10.70
CA GLU A 35 -16.11 -1.17 -10.50
C GLU A 35 -17.01 -0.71 -9.34
N SER A 36 -17.63 -1.64 -8.62
CA SER A 36 -18.53 -1.33 -7.50
C SER A 36 -17.80 -1.03 -6.18
N ASP A 37 -18.42 -0.19 -5.34
CA ASP A 37 -17.96 0.05 -3.97
C ASP A 37 -17.92 -1.22 -3.11
N GLU A 38 -18.80 -2.19 -3.40
CA GLU A 38 -18.83 -3.48 -2.70
C GLU A 38 -17.56 -4.30 -3.00
N PHE A 39 -17.10 -4.27 -4.25
CA PHE A 39 -15.83 -4.90 -4.62
C PHE A 39 -14.64 -4.26 -3.89
N VAL A 40 -14.60 -2.92 -3.81
CA VAL A 40 -13.55 -2.19 -3.08
C VAL A 40 -13.53 -2.58 -1.60
N LYS A 41 -14.71 -2.61 -0.95
CA LYS A 41 -14.82 -3.05 0.46
C LYS A 41 -14.33 -4.48 0.66
N ASN A 42 -14.70 -5.40 -0.24
CA ASN A 42 -14.24 -6.80 -0.18
C ASN A 42 -12.73 -6.92 -0.33
N MET A 43 -12.11 -6.08 -1.16
CA MET A 43 -10.66 -6.01 -1.33
C MET A 43 -9.97 -5.52 -0.05
N ASP A 44 -10.45 -4.41 0.52
CA ASP A 44 -9.90 -3.86 1.77
C ASP A 44 -10.08 -4.83 2.95
N ASP A 45 -11.21 -5.53 3.00
CA ASP A 45 -11.50 -6.45 4.10
C ASP A 45 -10.64 -7.71 4.09
N GLN A 46 -10.26 -8.17 2.89
CA GLN A 46 -9.42 -9.37 2.69
C GLN A 46 -7.92 -9.05 2.60
N ASP A 47 -7.52 -7.77 2.62
CA ASP A 47 -6.11 -7.40 2.65
C ASP A 47 -5.46 -7.83 3.98
N PRO A 48 -4.51 -8.79 3.97
CA PRO A 48 -3.83 -9.22 5.19
C PRO A 48 -2.99 -8.10 5.83
N LEU A 49 -2.74 -7.00 5.12
CA LEU A 49 -1.97 -5.85 5.59
C LEU A 49 -2.83 -4.64 5.96
N ARG A 50 -4.17 -4.73 5.91
CA ARG A 50 -5.10 -3.60 6.17
C ARG A 50 -4.76 -2.80 7.43
N ASP A 51 -4.38 -3.49 8.52
CA ASP A 51 -4.08 -2.88 9.81
C ASP A 51 -2.78 -2.06 9.82
N TYR A 52 -1.91 -2.23 8.83
CA TYR A 52 -0.67 -1.44 8.73
C TYR A 52 -0.97 0.02 8.45
N ARG A 53 -2.06 0.35 7.75
CA ARG A 53 -2.46 1.74 7.51
C ARG A 53 -2.57 2.52 8.82
N ALA A 54 -3.12 1.90 9.87
CA ALA A 54 -3.29 2.51 11.19
C ALA A 54 -1.96 2.84 11.90
N LYS A 55 -0.82 2.30 11.44
CA LYS A 55 0.51 2.54 12.02
C LYS A 55 1.17 3.82 11.51
N PHE A 56 0.59 4.50 10.52
CA PHE A 56 1.14 5.71 9.91
C PHE A 56 0.28 6.94 10.18
N CYS A 57 0.91 8.12 10.15
CA CYS A 57 0.22 9.40 10.19
C CYS A 57 -0.16 9.82 8.77
N TYR A 58 -1.44 9.76 8.43
CA TYR A 58 -1.98 10.32 7.19
C TYR A 58 -2.33 11.80 7.38
N PRO A 59 -1.89 12.71 6.50
CA PRO A 59 -2.37 14.09 6.50
C PRO A 59 -3.88 14.16 6.29
N LYS A 60 -4.53 15.11 6.95
CA LYS A 60 -5.94 15.42 6.68
C LYS A 60 -6.06 16.39 5.51
N MET A 61 -7.17 16.36 4.80
CA MET A 61 -7.41 17.27 3.67
C MET A 61 -7.27 18.75 4.07
N LYS A 62 -7.69 19.12 5.29
CA LYS A 62 -7.53 20.48 5.83
C LYS A 62 -6.09 20.93 6.05
N ASP A 63 -5.16 19.98 6.23
CA ASP A 63 -3.75 20.28 6.52
C ASP A 63 -2.89 20.37 5.25
N LEU A 64 -3.47 20.03 4.08
CA LEU A 64 -2.76 20.04 2.82
C LEU A 64 -2.72 21.44 2.19
N PRO A 65 -1.57 21.86 1.63
CA PRO A 65 -1.50 23.10 0.88
C PRO A 65 -2.34 23.01 -0.39
N HIS A 66 -2.89 24.14 -0.83
CA HIS A 66 -3.64 24.27 -2.09
C HIS A 66 -4.88 23.36 -2.23
N THR A 67 -5.45 22.89 -1.13
CA THR A 67 -6.69 22.10 -1.14
C THR A 67 -7.91 23.02 -1.07
N ASP A 68 -8.85 22.85 -2.01
CA ASP A 68 -10.14 23.52 -1.98
C ASP A 68 -11.11 22.75 -1.06
N LEU A 69 -11.35 23.30 0.13
CA LEU A 69 -12.17 22.67 1.17
C LEU A 69 -13.67 22.70 0.86
N GLU A 70 -14.12 23.42 -0.18
CA GLU A 70 -15.50 23.35 -0.64
C GLU A 70 -15.77 22.08 -1.44
N GLN A 71 -14.73 21.43 -1.98
CA GLN A 71 -14.83 20.24 -2.82
C GLN A 71 -14.55 18.93 -2.06
N VAL A 72 -14.13 19.00 -0.80
CA VAL A 72 -13.67 17.83 -0.03
C VAL A 72 -14.11 17.89 1.42
N HIS A 73 -14.14 16.75 2.11
CA HIS A 73 -14.36 16.72 3.55
C HIS A 73 -13.04 17.04 4.30
N PRO A 74 -13.00 18.09 5.15
CA PRO A 74 -11.76 18.55 5.77
C PRO A 74 -11.06 17.52 6.67
N GLU A 75 -11.82 16.63 7.33
CA GLU A 75 -11.31 15.63 8.29
C GLU A 75 -10.93 14.29 7.65
N ASP A 76 -11.18 14.13 6.35
CA ASP A 76 -10.81 12.91 5.64
C ASP A 76 -9.29 12.83 5.50
N ASP A 77 -8.77 11.60 5.53
CA ASP A 77 -7.38 11.35 5.15
C ASP A 77 -7.20 11.69 3.66
N CYS A 78 -6.05 12.27 3.31
CA CYS A 78 -5.74 12.48 1.90
C CYS A 78 -5.41 11.17 1.16
N ILE A 79 -5.59 11.21 -0.16
CA ILE A 79 -5.12 10.15 -1.07
C ILE A 79 -3.63 10.38 -1.33
N TYR A 80 -2.79 9.77 -0.48
CA TYR A 80 -1.34 9.98 -0.52
C TYR A 80 -0.63 9.06 -1.52
N LEU A 81 -0.41 9.54 -2.76
CA LEU A 81 0.27 8.79 -3.83
C LEU A 81 1.74 9.20 -4.06
N ASN A 82 2.36 9.89 -3.11
CA ASN A 82 3.76 10.35 -3.19
C ASN A 82 4.73 9.59 -2.26
N GLY A 83 4.34 8.39 -1.82
CA GLY A 83 5.12 7.57 -0.87
C GLY A 83 6.48 7.10 -1.38
N ASN A 84 6.70 7.13 -2.69
CA ASN A 84 7.97 6.83 -3.34
C ASN A 84 9.00 7.98 -3.21
N SER A 85 8.55 9.21 -2.97
CA SER A 85 9.41 10.37 -2.75
C SER A 85 9.64 10.61 -1.27
N LEU A 86 8.54 10.72 -0.50
CA LEU A 86 8.58 10.90 0.94
C LEU A 86 7.62 9.91 1.59
N GLY A 87 8.15 9.02 2.42
CA GLY A 87 7.33 8.08 3.17
C GLY A 87 6.49 8.79 4.24
N LEU A 88 5.29 8.25 4.51
CA LEU A 88 4.50 8.69 5.64
C LEU A 88 5.24 8.41 6.96
N LYS A 89 5.09 9.31 7.93
CA LYS A 89 5.69 9.14 9.26
C LYS A 89 5.04 7.94 9.97
N PRO A 90 5.81 6.92 10.40
CA PRO A 90 5.30 5.91 11.32
C PRO A 90 4.97 6.56 12.67
N LYS A 91 3.85 6.19 13.30
CA LYS A 91 3.47 6.73 14.62
C LYS A 91 4.50 6.45 15.71
N SER A 92 5.26 5.37 15.58
CA SER A 92 6.35 5.01 16.51
C SER A 92 7.59 5.89 16.40
N ALA A 93 7.72 6.70 15.34
CA ALA A 93 8.91 7.53 15.11
C ALA A 93 9.16 8.53 16.25
N ASP A 94 8.11 9.11 16.84
CA ASP A 94 8.24 10.09 17.92
C ASP A 94 8.88 9.46 19.17
N ALA A 95 8.39 8.28 19.55
CA ALA A 95 8.93 7.54 20.69
C ALA A 95 10.39 7.11 20.47
N LYS A 96 10.73 6.69 19.24
CA LYS A 96 12.09 6.28 18.89
C LYS A 96 13.06 7.45 18.85
N MET A 97 12.61 8.61 18.38
CA MET A 97 13.40 9.84 18.42
C MET A 97 13.67 10.26 19.88
N LEU A 98 12.63 10.23 20.72
CA LEU A 98 12.77 10.56 22.14
C LEU A 98 13.75 9.62 22.87
N GLU A 99 13.70 8.32 22.58
CA GLU A 99 14.64 7.32 23.11
C GLU A 99 16.09 7.71 22.79
N ALA A 100 16.37 8.07 21.54
CA ALA A 100 17.71 8.49 21.10
C ALA A 100 18.18 9.79 21.78
N LEU A 101 17.30 10.79 21.89
CA LEU A 101 17.63 12.07 22.53
C LEU A 101 17.91 11.91 24.03
N ASN A 102 17.12 11.09 24.73
CA ASN A 102 17.33 10.81 26.15
C ASN A 102 18.66 10.09 26.39
N ALA A 103 18.99 9.10 25.56
CA ALA A 103 20.26 8.39 25.65
C ALA A 103 21.44 9.37 25.48
N TRP A 104 21.35 10.27 24.49
CA TRP A 104 22.37 11.30 24.27
C TRP A 104 22.57 12.22 25.48
N GLY A 105 21.49 12.60 26.18
CA GLY A 105 21.58 13.46 27.38
C GLY A 105 22.27 12.82 28.59
N THR A 106 22.52 11.51 28.57
CA THR A 106 23.19 10.76 29.67
C THR A 106 24.58 10.24 29.32
N LEU A 107 25.08 10.54 28.11
CA LEU A 107 26.44 10.21 27.66
C LEU A 107 27.49 11.17 28.23
#